data_AF-A0A8T0F1W3-F1
#
_entry.id   AF-A0A8T0F1W3-F1
#
_cell.length_a   1.000
_cell.length_b   1.000
_cell.length_c   1.000
_cell.angle_alpha   90.00
_cell.angle_beta   90.00
_cell.angle_gamma   90.00
#
_symmetry.space_group_name_H-M   'P 1'
#
loop_
_entity.id
_entity.type
_entity.pdbx_description
1 polymer ?
#
loop_
_entity_poly.entity_id
_entity_poly.type
_entity_poly.pdbx_seq_one_letter_code
_entity_poly.pdbx_strand_id
1 'polypeptide(L)'
;MIQPMHFQATLWLKDHDFLPHRKGFSFNYRKMLCWSPDGSIDREGTAMKYVKMQEFDTRDRFIMACNYGFEEAILHLWDVVKIVGINCTARRGVNSAVRLWMDLLRNGCTSPSNEKAEAHFAIENLKPTDIPLRLSTYFKYLSPALRQEYFKPLGRHHLHEDDFRMCLPQMGEAERDRLFKAQPIDALGHYLEHPFEFRFIKMAKKLSPDMVLNDYIIILDVMLKLFMLCGDLYSDLMKAYWAKIPALMKRRIKRTRHFKVYNRVFKHKQNRLRNLQEIIGVYHFSYIK
;
A
#
# COMPACT_ATOMS: atom_id res chain seq x y z
N MET A 1 -5.59 -18.48 6.75
CA MET A 1 -5.78 -17.71 7.99
C MET A 1 -6.33 -16.36 7.55
N ILE A 2 -7.57 -16.01 7.89
CA ILE A 2 -8.24 -14.80 7.37
C ILE A 2 -7.58 -13.58 8.01
N GLN A 3 -6.78 -12.80 7.27
CA GLN A 3 -6.39 -11.46 7.71
C GLN A 3 -7.66 -10.71 8.11
N PRO A 4 -7.70 -9.89 9.18
CA PRO A 4 -8.97 -9.32 9.63
C PRO A 4 -9.64 -8.59 8.45
N MET A 5 -10.80 -9.08 7.99
CA MET A 5 -11.51 -8.52 6.83
C MET A 5 -11.69 -7.00 6.99
N HIS A 6 -11.84 -6.54 8.23
CA HIS A 6 -11.87 -5.13 8.60
C HIS A 6 -10.60 -4.35 8.19
N PHE A 7 -9.41 -4.93 8.36
CA PHE A 7 -8.15 -4.30 7.98
C PHE A 7 -8.05 -4.14 6.45
N GLN A 8 -8.35 -5.20 5.70
CA GLN A 8 -8.41 -5.16 4.23
C GLN A 8 -9.40 -4.09 3.73
N ALA A 9 -10.59 -4.06 4.33
CA ALA A 9 -11.60 -3.06 4.01
C ALA A 9 -11.14 -1.63 4.34
N THR A 10 -10.45 -1.43 5.45
CA THR A 10 -9.93 -0.10 5.85
C THR A 10 -8.85 0.39 4.88
N LEU A 11 -7.94 -0.49 4.45
CA LEU A 11 -6.95 -0.16 3.42
C LEU A 11 -7.62 0.21 2.10
N TRP A 12 -8.60 -0.59 1.66
CA TRP A 12 -9.40 -0.28 0.48
C TRP A 12 -10.04 1.12 0.57
N LEU A 13 -10.66 1.46 1.69
CA LEU A 13 -11.29 2.78 1.86
C LEU A 13 -10.27 3.92 1.86
N LYS A 14 -9.11 3.72 2.48
CA LYS A 14 -8.01 4.69 2.51
C LYS A 14 -7.49 4.97 1.10
N ASP A 15 -7.20 3.93 0.33
CA ASP A 15 -6.65 4.03 -1.03
C ASP A 15 -7.58 4.80 -1.99
N HIS A 16 -8.89 4.85 -1.71
CA HIS A 16 -9.87 5.53 -2.56
C HIS A 16 -10.43 6.82 -1.95
N ASP A 17 -9.86 7.30 -0.84
CA ASP A 17 -10.34 8.49 -0.12
C ASP A 17 -11.84 8.38 0.26
N PHE A 18 -12.20 7.23 0.86
CA PHE A 18 -13.55 6.87 1.29
C PHE A 18 -13.72 6.92 2.82
N LEU A 19 -12.81 7.58 3.55
CA LEU A 19 -12.79 7.55 5.01
C LEU A 19 -14.03 8.20 5.68
N PRO A 20 -14.40 7.77 6.91
CA PRO A 20 -15.72 8.01 7.52
C PRO A 20 -16.10 9.46 7.81
N HIS A 21 -15.18 10.42 7.64
CA HIS A 21 -15.48 11.85 7.79
C HIS A 21 -16.34 12.40 6.63
N ARG A 22 -16.62 11.59 5.61
CA ARG A 22 -17.53 11.93 4.52
C ARG A 22 -18.99 11.84 4.99
N LYS A 23 -19.63 13.00 5.21
CA LYS A 23 -21.09 13.06 5.43
C LYS A 23 -21.82 12.39 4.27
N GLY A 24 -22.73 11.46 4.57
CA GLY A 24 -23.64 10.84 3.59
C GLY A 24 -23.08 9.62 2.83
N PHE A 25 -21.88 9.12 3.14
CA PHE A 25 -21.34 7.92 2.51
C PHE A 25 -21.52 6.70 3.42
N SER A 26 -22.48 5.82 3.09
CA SER A 26 -22.64 4.52 3.75
C SER A 26 -22.04 3.42 2.89
N PHE A 27 -20.92 2.83 3.34
CA PHE A 27 -20.25 1.74 2.62
C PHE A 27 -20.70 0.38 3.18
N ASN A 28 -21.42 -0.41 2.37
CA ASN A 28 -21.80 -1.78 2.75
C ASN A 28 -20.72 -2.76 2.28
N TYR A 29 -19.78 -3.07 3.19
CA TYR A 29 -18.65 -3.97 2.92
C TYR A 29 -19.06 -5.31 2.30
N ARG A 30 -20.19 -5.88 2.74
CA ARG A 30 -20.66 -7.19 2.29
C ARG A 30 -21.19 -7.15 0.85
N LYS A 31 -21.81 -6.04 0.45
CA LYS A 31 -22.34 -5.87 -0.91
C LYS A 31 -21.28 -5.42 -1.89
N MET A 32 -20.27 -4.67 -1.45
CA MET A 32 -19.34 -3.99 -2.35
C MET A 32 -18.03 -4.72 -2.57
N LEU A 33 -17.47 -5.34 -1.54
CA LEU A 33 -16.15 -5.97 -1.64
C LEU A 33 -16.24 -7.35 -2.30
N CYS A 34 -15.39 -7.58 -3.28
CA CYS A 34 -15.10 -8.90 -3.82
C CYS A 34 -13.94 -9.50 -3.03
N TRP A 35 -14.12 -10.71 -2.50
CA TRP A 35 -13.10 -11.38 -1.69
C TRP A 35 -12.41 -12.48 -2.50
N SER A 36 -11.09 -12.51 -2.42
CA SER A 36 -10.24 -13.57 -2.95
C SER A 36 -10.26 -14.80 -2.03
N PRO A 37 -9.96 -16.02 -2.55
CA PRO A 37 -9.90 -17.23 -1.73
C PRO A 37 -8.85 -17.19 -0.60
N ASP A 38 -7.81 -16.36 -0.74
CA ASP A 38 -6.78 -16.14 0.28
C ASP A 38 -7.22 -15.16 1.39
N GLY A 39 -8.44 -14.62 1.31
CA GLY A 39 -8.99 -13.66 2.27
C GLY A 39 -8.59 -12.21 2.02
N SER A 40 -7.88 -11.91 0.93
CA SER A 40 -7.64 -10.54 0.46
C SER A 40 -8.84 -10.00 -0.33
N ILE A 41 -8.89 -8.68 -0.57
CA ILE A 41 -9.87 -8.09 -1.48
C ILE A 41 -9.38 -8.29 -2.92
N ASP A 42 -10.24 -8.84 -3.78
CA ASP A 42 -10.08 -8.73 -5.22
C ASP A 42 -10.32 -7.27 -5.61
N ARG A 43 -9.21 -6.55 -5.73
CA ARG A 43 -9.20 -5.10 -5.90
C ARG A 43 -9.77 -4.68 -7.26
N GLU A 44 -9.43 -5.40 -8.32
CA GLU A 44 -9.93 -5.10 -9.66
C GLU A 44 -11.41 -5.44 -9.78
N GLY A 45 -11.83 -6.61 -9.30
CA GLY A 45 -13.24 -6.99 -9.27
C GLY A 45 -14.09 -6.04 -8.43
N THR A 46 -13.57 -5.59 -7.29
CA THR A 46 -14.23 -4.60 -6.42
C THR A 46 -14.36 -3.24 -7.12
N ALA A 47 -13.28 -2.74 -7.73
CA ALA A 47 -13.32 -1.49 -8.50
C ALA A 47 -14.30 -1.57 -9.67
N MET A 48 -14.28 -2.66 -10.43
CA MET A 48 -15.18 -2.86 -11.57
C MET A 48 -16.64 -2.91 -11.12
N LYS A 49 -16.93 -3.59 -10.01
CA LYS A 49 -18.27 -3.62 -9.40
C LYS A 49 -18.73 -2.22 -9.00
N TYR A 50 -17.84 -1.44 -8.36
CA TYR A 50 -18.10 -0.04 -8.01
C TYR A 50 -18.45 0.80 -9.24
N VAL A 51 -17.66 0.69 -10.31
CA VAL A 51 -17.84 1.43 -11.57
C VAL A 51 -19.18 1.10 -12.25
N LYS A 52 -19.70 -0.12 -12.09
CA LYS A 52 -20.99 -0.55 -12.66
C LYS A 52 -22.22 -0.15 -11.83
N MET A 53 -22.04 0.18 -10.54
CA MET A 53 -23.15 0.52 -9.65
C MET A 53 -23.65 1.95 -9.91
N GLN A 54 -24.85 2.06 -10.48
CA GLN A 54 -25.49 3.35 -10.82
C GLN A 54 -25.89 4.18 -9.58
N GLU A 55 -25.89 3.57 -8.40
CA GLU A 55 -26.12 4.25 -7.11
C GLU A 55 -24.98 5.23 -6.75
N PHE A 56 -23.78 5.04 -7.32
CA PHE A 56 -22.66 5.96 -7.09
C PHE A 56 -22.64 7.09 -8.10
N ASP A 57 -22.19 8.25 -7.62
CA ASP A 57 -22.00 9.44 -8.43
C ASP A 57 -21.11 9.15 -9.66
N THR A 58 -21.53 9.67 -10.81
CA THR A 58 -20.86 9.44 -12.10
C THR A 58 -19.40 9.87 -12.07
N ARG A 59 -19.05 10.97 -11.39
CA ARG A 59 -17.65 11.42 -11.25
C ARG A 59 -16.84 10.42 -10.44
N ASP A 60 -17.38 9.93 -9.33
CA ASP A 60 -16.68 8.94 -8.48
C ASP A 60 -16.42 7.65 -9.25
N ARG A 61 -17.39 7.21 -10.07
CA ARG A 61 -17.23 6.05 -10.96
C ARG A 61 -16.20 6.31 -12.04
N PHE A 62 -16.17 7.50 -12.64
CA PHE A 62 -15.17 7.89 -13.64
C PHE A 62 -13.76 7.88 -13.04
N ILE A 63 -13.57 8.48 -11.86
CA ILE A 63 -12.29 8.47 -11.14
C ILE A 63 -11.81 7.05 -10.86
N MET A 64 -12.71 6.19 -10.36
CA MET A 64 -12.38 4.77 -10.11
C MET A 64 -11.97 4.06 -11.40
N ALA A 65 -12.72 4.27 -12.50
CA ALA A 65 -12.42 3.67 -13.80
C ALA A 65 -11.05 4.14 -14.31
N CYS A 66 -10.73 5.43 -14.19
CA CYS A 66 -9.42 5.97 -14.51
C CYS A 66 -8.32 5.38 -13.63
N ASN A 67 -8.49 5.26 -12.31
CA ASN A 67 -7.45 4.66 -11.46
C ASN A 67 -7.10 3.24 -11.90
N TYR A 68 -8.11 2.43 -12.22
CA TYR A 68 -7.91 1.03 -12.59
C TYR A 68 -7.69 0.79 -14.08
N GLY A 69 -7.79 1.82 -14.92
CA GLY A 69 -7.57 1.73 -16.37
C GLY A 69 -8.65 0.92 -17.10
N PHE A 70 -9.90 1.02 -16.66
CA PHE A 70 -11.02 0.32 -17.31
C PHE A 70 -11.50 1.07 -18.55
N GLU A 71 -10.74 0.97 -19.65
CA GLU A 71 -10.90 1.78 -20.87
C GLU A 71 -12.35 1.88 -21.37
N GLU A 72 -13.05 0.75 -21.52
CA GLU A 72 -14.47 0.75 -21.97
C GLU A 72 -15.38 1.55 -21.04
N ALA A 73 -15.21 1.39 -19.72
CA ALA A 73 -15.99 2.11 -18.73
C ALA A 73 -15.63 3.59 -18.69
N ILE A 74 -14.35 3.94 -18.89
CA ILE A 74 -13.89 5.32 -18.99
C ILE A 74 -14.56 6.01 -20.17
N LEU A 75 -14.54 5.38 -21.35
CA LEU A 75 -15.15 5.92 -22.57
C LEU A 75 -16.66 6.13 -22.38
N HIS A 76 -17.36 5.13 -21.85
CA HIS A 76 -18.80 5.21 -21.59
C HIS A 76 -19.15 6.33 -20.58
N LEU A 77 -18.38 6.44 -19.49
CA LEU A 77 -18.64 7.45 -18.45
C LEU A 77 -18.27 8.86 -18.91
N TRP A 78 -17.31 9.01 -19.82
CA TRP A 78 -16.85 10.32 -20.32
C TRP A 78 -17.97 11.12 -20.98
N ASP A 79 -18.84 10.47 -21.75
CA ASP A 79 -19.96 11.16 -22.42
C ASP A 79 -20.96 11.72 -21.40
N VAL A 80 -21.23 10.99 -20.33
CA VAL A 80 -22.09 11.47 -19.23
C VAL A 80 -21.40 12.61 -18.46
N VAL A 81 -20.11 12.47 -18.21
CA VAL A 81 -19.29 13.45 -17.49
C VAL A 81 -19.17 14.77 -18.25
N LYS A 82 -19.09 14.76 -19.59
CA LYS A 82 -19.11 15.98 -20.42
C LYS A 82 -20.37 16.81 -20.21
N ILE A 83 -21.51 16.14 -20.05
CA ILE A 83 -22.84 16.77 -19.91
C ILE A 83 -23.00 17.36 -18.50
N VAL A 84 -22.66 16.58 -17.48
CA VAL A 84 -22.86 16.95 -16.06
C VAL A 84 -21.74 17.86 -15.54
N GLY A 85 -20.58 17.81 -16.20
CA GLY A 85 -19.34 18.45 -15.77
C GLY A 85 -18.68 17.70 -14.61
N ILE A 86 -17.34 17.65 -14.61
CA ILE A 86 -16.57 17.36 -13.40
C ILE A 86 -16.46 18.68 -12.64
N ASN A 87 -17.41 18.98 -11.76
CA ASN A 87 -17.30 20.17 -10.93
C ASN A 87 -16.14 19.97 -9.95
N CYS A 88 -14.93 20.45 -10.28
CA CYS A 88 -13.70 20.33 -9.48
C CYS A 88 -13.81 20.90 -8.05
N THR A 89 -14.95 21.49 -7.70
CA THR A 89 -15.27 22.10 -6.40
C THR A 89 -15.66 21.11 -5.31
N ALA A 90 -15.99 19.84 -5.64
CA ALA A 90 -16.14 18.82 -4.60
C ALA A 90 -14.77 18.53 -3.98
N ARG A 91 -14.71 18.45 -2.64
CA ARG A 91 -13.52 18.25 -1.77
C ARG A 91 -12.55 17.12 -2.17
N ARG A 92 -12.84 16.34 -3.21
CA ARG A 92 -11.98 15.27 -3.73
C ARG A 92 -10.96 15.80 -4.73
N GLY A 93 -9.70 15.49 -4.46
CA GLY A 93 -8.64 15.58 -5.46
C GLY A 93 -8.86 14.61 -6.61
N VAL A 94 -8.16 14.87 -7.70
CA VAL A 94 -8.00 13.94 -8.83
C VAL A 94 -6.51 13.69 -8.98
N ASN A 95 -6.09 12.46 -9.26
CA ASN A 95 -4.68 12.13 -9.42
C ASN A 95 -4.24 12.18 -10.89
N SER A 96 -2.99 11.81 -11.15
CA SER A 96 -2.41 11.79 -12.50
C SER A 96 -3.11 10.86 -13.49
N ALA A 97 -3.68 9.72 -13.05
CA ALA A 97 -4.41 8.84 -13.95
C ALA A 97 -5.67 9.52 -14.51
N VAL A 98 -6.43 10.21 -13.65
CA VAL A 98 -7.61 10.97 -14.07
C VAL A 98 -7.22 12.12 -15.00
N ARG A 99 -6.15 12.86 -14.67
CA ARG A 99 -5.65 13.96 -15.51
C ARG A 99 -5.22 13.47 -16.90
N LEU A 100 -4.51 12.34 -16.97
CA LEU A 100 -4.11 11.70 -18.22
C LEU A 100 -5.33 11.36 -19.07
N TRP A 101 -6.33 10.66 -18.51
CA TRP A 101 -7.53 10.28 -19.27
C TRP A 101 -8.34 11.48 -19.71
N MET A 102 -8.53 12.49 -18.86
CA MET A 102 -9.23 13.72 -19.25
C MET A 102 -8.54 14.42 -20.43
N ASP A 103 -7.21 14.48 -20.42
CA ASP A 103 -6.41 15.06 -21.52
C ASP A 103 -6.56 14.23 -22.81
N LEU A 104 -6.42 12.91 -22.74
CA LEU A 104 -6.60 12.01 -23.89
C LEU A 104 -7.98 12.19 -24.53
N LEU A 105 -9.03 12.13 -23.71
CA LEU A 105 -10.41 12.12 -24.18
C LEU A 105 -10.88 13.48 -24.70
N ARG A 106 -10.30 14.59 -24.21
CA ARG A 106 -10.52 15.93 -24.79
C ARG A 106 -9.89 16.06 -26.18
N ASN A 107 -8.78 15.37 -26.40
CA ASN A 107 -8.07 15.35 -27.67
C ASN A 107 -8.53 14.22 -28.61
N GLY A 108 -9.62 13.52 -28.28
CA GLY A 108 -10.14 12.41 -29.09
C GLY A 108 -9.28 11.14 -29.08
N CYS A 109 -8.30 11.03 -28.18
CA CYS A 109 -7.50 9.82 -28.01
C CYS A 109 -8.21 8.84 -27.06
N THR A 110 -8.14 7.55 -27.37
CA THR A 110 -8.75 6.47 -26.57
C THR A 110 -7.72 5.63 -25.81
N SER A 111 -6.42 5.86 -26.02
CA SER A 111 -5.35 5.11 -25.35
C SER A 111 -4.14 6.00 -25.04
N PRO A 112 -3.42 5.73 -23.94
CA PRO A 112 -2.20 6.46 -23.59
C PRO A 112 -0.98 5.99 -24.39
N SER A 113 -0.16 6.94 -24.85
CA SER A 113 1.23 6.65 -25.25
C SER A 113 2.16 6.71 -24.04
N ASN A 114 3.34 6.10 -24.14
CA ASN A 114 4.37 6.18 -23.08
C ASN A 114 4.72 7.64 -22.77
N GLU A 115 4.97 8.46 -23.80
CA GLU A 115 5.35 9.87 -23.63
C GLU A 115 4.29 10.67 -22.86
N LYS A 116 3.00 10.50 -23.21
CA LYS A 116 1.90 11.16 -22.50
C LYS A 116 1.78 10.65 -21.07
N ALA A 117 1.87 9.33 -20.87
CA ALA A 117 1.82 8.75 -19.54
C ALA A 117 2.96 9.29 -18.66
N GLU A 118 4.21 9.29 -19.14
CA GLU A 118 5.34 9.81 -18.39
C GLU A 118 5.18 11.29 -18.02
N ALA A 119 4.73 12.13 -18.95
CA ALA A 119 4.50 13.55 -18.68
C ALA A 119 3.49 13.76 -17.53
N HIS A 120 2.38 13.01 -17.52
CA HIS A 120 1.38 13.12 -16.45
C HIS A 120 1.82 12.48 -15.12
N PHE A 121 2.72 11.49 -15.18
CA PHE A 121 3.19 10.72 -14.03
C PHE A 121 4.56 11.18 -13.53
N ALA A 122 5.12 12.28 -14.03
CA ALA A 122 6.33 12.87 -13.46
C ALA A 122 6.09 13.27 -12.00
N ILE A 123 7.05 13.01 -11.10
CA ILE A 123 6.86 13.20 -9.66
C ILE A 123 6.59 14.67 -9.32
N GLU A 124 7.21 15.60 -10.06
CA GLU A 124 6.96 17.04 -9.93
C GLU A 124 5.50 17.45 -10.23
N ASN A 125 4.74 16.62 -10.93
CA ASN A 125 3.34 16.88 -11.28
C ASN A 125 2.35 16.32 -10.26
N LEU A 126 2.82 15.55 -9.27
CA LEU A 126 1.98 15.06 -8.17
C LEU A 126 1.61 16.22 -7.24
N LYS A 127 0.32 16.35 -6.91
CA LYS A 127 -0.16 17.39 -6.00
C LYS A 127 -0.37 16.81 -4.61
N PRO A 128 -0.09 17.58 -3.53
CA PRO A 128 -0.37 17.14 -2.16
C PRO A 128 -1.84 16.76 -1.91
N THR A 129 -2.76 17.31 -2.72
CA THR A 129 -4.21 17.04 -2.64
C THR A 129 -4.66 15.87 -3.51
N ASP A 130 -3.76 15.22 -4.25
CA ASP A 130 -4.13 14.10 -5.10
C ASP A 130 -4.58 12.91 -4.24
N ILE A 131 -5.68 12.28 -4.64
CA ILE A 131 -6.06 10.98 -4.10
C ILE A 131 -4.98 9.93 -4.45
N PRO A 132 -4.88 8.83 -3.70
CA PRO A 132 -3.95 7.78 -4.05
C PRO A 132 -4.17 7.26 -5.48
N LEU A 133 -3.06 6.94 -6.12
CA LEU A 133 -2.92 6.48 -7.49
C LEU A 133 -2.68 4.98 -7.47
N ARG A 134 -3.41 4.24 -8.32
CA ARG A 134 -3.11 2.85 -8.64
C ARG A 134 -2.01 2.79 -9.70
N LEU A 135 -0.75 2.90 -9.26
CA LEU A 135 0.39 2.99 -10.16
C LEU A 135 0.56 1.73 -11.01
N SER A 136 0.25 0.55 -10.47
CA SER A 136 0.44 -0.74 -11.14
C SER A 136 -0.25 -0.85 -12.49
N THR A 137 -1.38 -0.14 -12.67
CA THR A 137 -2.12 -0.08 -13.94
C THR A 137 -1.32 0.63 -15.03
N TYR A 138 -0.56 1.66 -14.66
CA TYR A 138 0.16 2.53 -15.59
C TYR A 138 1.66 2.24 -15.66
N PHE A 139 2.15 1.39 -14.76
CA PHE A 139 3.57 1.13 -14.57
C PHE A 139 4.29 0.71 -15.86
N LYS A 140 3.61 -0.06 -16.73
CA LYS A 140 4.12 -0.49 -18.04
C LYS A 140 4.49 0.66 -18.99
N TYR A 141 3.85 1.84 -18.85
CA TYR A 141 4.10 3.01 -19.70
C TYR A 141 5.28 3.86 -19.21
N LEU A 142 5.76 3.61 -17.99
CA LEU A 142 6.82 4.40 -17.36
C LEU A 142 8.20 3.82 -17.65
N SER A 143 9.20 4.67 -17.81
CA SER A 143 10.61 4.29 -17.88
C SER A 143 11.11 3.73 -16.54
N PRO A 144 12.15 2.89 -16.55
CA PRO A 144 12.77 2.37 -15.33
C PRO A 144 13.23 3.45 -14.34
N ALA A 145 13.64 4.62 -14.84
CA ALA A 145 14.01 5.75 -13.99
C ALA A 145 12.82 6.26 -13.20
N LEU A 146 11.71 6.60 -13.89
CA LEU A 146 10.50 7.12 -13.26
C LEU A 146 9.84 6.09 -12.33
N ARG A 147 9.83 4.81 -12.73
CA ARG A 147 9.35 3.69 -11.90
C ARG A 147 10.03 3.64 -10.52
N GLN A 148 11.34 3.86 -10.46
CA GLN A 148 12.08 3.86 -9.20
C GLN A 148 11.75 5.08 -8.33
N GLU A 149 11.41 6.22 -8.93
CA GLU A 149 11.12 7.45 -8.17
C GLU A 149 9.86 7.34 -7.33
N TYR A 150 8.84 6.65 -7.85
CA TYR A 150 7.59 6.41 -7.12
C TYR A 150 7.78 5.64 -5.82
N PHE A 151 8.82 4.82 -5.74
CA PHE A 151 9.12 4.06 -4.53
C PHE A 151 10.11 4.78 -3.61
N LYS A 152 10.53 6.00 -3.92
CA LYS A 152 11.19 6.87 -2.94
C LYS A 152 10.14 7.38 -1.93
N PRO A 153 10.54 7.80 -0.71
CA PRO A 153 9.60 8.20 0.35
C PRO A 153 8.53 9.22 -0.08
N LEU A 154 8.89 10.19 -0.93
CA LEU A 154 7.97 11.22 -1.42
C LEU A 154 6.86 10.67 -2.32
N GLY A 155 7.14 9.65 -3.14
CA GLY A 155 6.15 9.09 -4.07
C GLY A 155 5.10 8.22 -3.38
N ARG A 156 5.44 7.59 -2.24
CA ARG A 156 4.61 6.53 -1.64
C ARG A 156 3.31 7.00 -1.03
N HIS A 157 3.27 8.21 -0.51
CA HIS A 157 2.04 8.76 0.07
C HIS A 157 0.93 8.94 -0.98
N HIS A 158 1.29 8.87 -2.26
CA HIS A 158 0.37 8.98 -3.38
C HIS A 158 -0.01 7.62 -3.99
N LEU A 159 0.40 6.49 -3.43
CA LEU A 159 0.16 5.17 -4.02
C LEU A 159 -0.88 4.35 -3.25
N HIS A 160 -1.50 3.39 -3.93
CA HIS A 160 -2.27 2.36 -3.25
C HIS A 160 -1.33 1.47 -2.42
N GLU A 161 -1.81 0.97 -1.29
CA GLU A 161 -0.98 0.20 -0.35
C GLU A 161 -0.31 -1.03 -1.01
N ASP A 162 -0.99 -1.71 -1.93
CA ASP A 162 -0.47 -2.90 -2.60
C ASP A 162 0.26 -2.61 -3.93
N ASP A 163 0.46 -1.35 -4.32
CA ASP A 163 1.15 -1.01 -5.59
C ASP A 163 2.58 -1.52 -5.64
N PHE A 164 3.29 -1.46 -4.51
CA PHE A 164 4.66 -2.00 -4.44
C PHE A 164 4.68 -3.46 -4.90
N ARG A 165 3.79 -4.29 -4.34
CA ARG A 165 3.63 -5.71 -4.71
C ARG A 165 3.23 -5.88 -6.18
N MET A 166 2.27 -5.10 -6.66
CA MET A 166 1.70 -5.26 -8.00
C MET A 166 2.64 -4.77 -9.12
N CYS A 167 3.57 -3.87 -8.81
CA CYS A 167 4.57 -3.38 -9.76
C CYS A 167 5.80 -4.30 -9.87
N LEU A 168 6.17 -5.06 -8.82
CA LEU A 168 7.36 -5.91 -8.84
C LEU A 168 7.41 -6.94 -9.99
N PRO A 169 6.32 -7.62 -10.36
CA PRO A 169 6.32 -8.55 -11.50
C PRO A 169 6.58 -7.86 -12.84
N GLN A 170 6.31 -6.56 -12.95
CA GLN A 170 6.48 -5.76 -14.17
C GLN A 170 7.91 -5.22 -14.34
N MET A 171 8.75 -5.36 -13.31
CA MET A 171 10.16 -4.95 -13.33
C MET A 171 11.07 -6.07 -13.84
N GLY A 172 12.20 -5.69 -14.44
CA GLY A 172 13.30 -6.63 -14.69
C GLY A 172 14.00 -7.06 -13.39
N GLU A 173 14.74 -8.17 -13.41
CA GLU A 173 15.49 -8.64 -12.23
C GLU A 173 16.50 -7.59 -11.72
N ALA A 174 17.29 -7.01 -12.64
CA ALA A 174 18.25 -5.97 -12.31
C ALA A 174 17.59 -4.67 -11.80
N GLU A 175 16.35 -4.39 -12.21
CA GLU A 175 15.57 -3.26 -11.69
C GLU A 175 15.09 -3.53 -10.26
N ARG A 176 14.51 -4.71 -10.00
CA ARG A 176 14.10 -5.13 -8.65
C ARG A 176 15.26 -5.14 -7.67
N ASP A 177 16.41 -5.69 -8.08
CA ASP A 177 17.60 -5.75 -7.21
C ASP A 177 18.11 -4.36 -6.85
N ARG A 178 18.09 -3.41 -7.78
CA ARG A 178 18.42 -2.01 -7.49
C ARG A 178 17.42 -1.38 -6.52
N LEU A 179 16.13 -1.58 -6.74
CA LEU A 179 15.08 -1.07 -5.86
C LEU A 179 15.21 -1.63 -4.43
N PHE A 180 15.43 -2.94 -4.28
CA PHE A 180 15.54 -3.58 -2.97
C PHE A 180 16.78 -3.14 -2.19
N LYS A 181 17.90 -2.91 -2.88
CA LYS A 181 19.10 -2.35 -2.25
C LYS A 181 18.91 -0.89 -1.85
N ALA A 182 18.23 -0.11 -2.68
CA ALA A 182 17.95 1.29 -2.39
C ALA A 182 16.94 1.46 -1.25
N GLN A 183 16.01 0.53 -1.08
CA GLN A 183 14.89 0.61 -0.13
C GLN A 183 14.69 -0.72 0.62
N PRO A 184 15.66 -1.15 1.45
CA PRO A 184 15.63 -2.46 2.09
C PRO A 184 14.46 -2.62 3.06
N ILE A 185 14.04 -1.53 3.73
CA ILE A 185 12.89 -1.54 4.64
C ILE A 185 11.62 -1.99 3.90
N ASP A 186 11.38 -1.45 2.71
CA ASP A 186 10.12 -1.67 1.98
C ASP A 186 10.10 -3.00 1.25
N ALA A 187 11.26 -3.38 0.72
CA ALA A 187 11.47 -4.73 0.24
C ALA A 187 11.14 -5.75 1.35
N LEU A 188 11.66 -5.56 2.56
CA LEU A 188 11.38 -6.45 3.68
C LEU A 188 9.94 -6.34 4.20
N GLY A 189 9.37 -5.14 4.23
CA GLY A 189 7.97 -4.89 4.56
C GLY A 189 7.03 -5.68 3.67
N HIS A 190 7.28 -5.69 2.36
CA HIS A 190 6.52 -6.50 1.41
C HIS A 190 6.58 -8.01 1.73
N TYR A 191 7.74 -8.52 2.13
CA TYR A 191 7.85 -9.92 2.53
C TYR A 191 7.25 -10.21 3.92
N LEU A 192 6.80 -9.20 4.69
CA LEU A 192 6.01 -9.40 5.91
C LEU A 192 4.50 -9.52 5.62
N GLU A 193 4.07 -9.20 4.40
CA GLU A 193 2.68 -9.31 3.97
C GLU A 193 2.32 -10.75 3.63
N HIS A 194 1.07 -11.11 3.87
CA HIS A 194 0.52 -12.40 3.45
C HIS A 194 0.41 -12.47 1.92
N PRO A 195 0.80 -13.57 1.26
CA PRO A 195 1.32 -14.84 1.80
C PRO A 195 2.85 -15.01 1.73
N PHE A 196 3.62 -13.92 1.74
CA PHE A 196 5.06 -13.95 1.44
C PHE A 196 5.96 -14.14 2.67
N GLU A 197 5.39 -14.29 3.87
CA GLU A 197 6.12 -14.32 5.14
C GLU A 197 7.16 -15.45 5.19
N PHE A 198 6.88 -16.56 4.52
CA PHE A 198 7.82 -17.69 4.41
C PHE A 198 9.14 -17.34 3.71
N ARG A 199 9.15 -16.30 2.86
CA ARG A 199 10.34 -15.81 2.15
C ARG A 199 11.08 -14.70 2.92
N PHE A 200 10.46 -14.12 3.94
CA PHE A 200 10.98 -12.97 4.67
C PHE A 200 12.41 -13.19 5.18
N ILE A 201 12.66 -14.30 5.90
CA ILE A 201 13.98 -14.55 6.49
C ILE A 201 15.08 -14.69 5.43
N LYS A 202 14.75 -15.29 4.28
CA LYS A 202 15.69 -15.40 3.14
C LYS A 202 16.03 -14.01 2.61
N MET A 203 15.03 -13.14 2.44
CA MET A 203 15.26 -11.79 1.95
C MET A 203 15.99 -10.91 2.97
N ALA A 204 15.62 -11.02 4.25
CA ALA A 204 16.29 -10.34 5.36
C ALA A 204 17.79 -10.63 5.37
N LYS A 205 18.18 -11.90 5.15
CA LYS A 205 19.58 -12.28 5.04
C LYS A 205 20.26 -11.65 3.81
N LYS A 206 19.56 -11.60 2.65
CA LYS A 206 20.09 -11.00 1.41
C LYS A 206 20.34 -9.50 1.58
N LEU A 207 19.43 -8.77 2.21
CA LEU A 207 19.47 -7.30 2.32
C LEU A 207 20.21 -6.80 3.57
N SER A 208 20.48 -7.67 4.55
CA SER A 208 21.19 -7.32 5.79
C SER A 208 22.49 -6.53 5.60
N PRO A 209 23.36 -6.81 4.60
CA PRO A 209 24.57 -6.02 4.37
C PRO A 209 24.31 -4.54 4.04
N ASP A 210 23.17 -4.24 3.41
CA ASP A 210 22.80 -2.88 2.98
C ASP A 210 22.01 -2.12 4.07
N MET A 211 21.66 -2.78 5.18
CA MET A 211 20.83 -2.20 6.25
C MET A 211 21.65 -1.49 7.33
N VAL A 212 21.19 -0.31 7.74
CA VAL A 212 21.69 0.42 8.92
C VAL A 212 20.90 0.08 10.19
N LEU A 213 21.39 0.51 11.36
CA LEU A 213 20.74 0.23 12.65
C LEU A 213 19.24 0.60 12.66
N ASN A 214 18.90 1.75 12.07
CA ASN A 214 17.54 2.25 12.05
C ASN A 214 16.60 1.33 11.27
N ASP A 215 17.08 0.72 10.18
CA ASP A 215 16.27 -0.17 9.35
C ASP A 215 15.85 -1.43 10.12
N TYR A 216 16.77 -2.01 10.89
CA TYR A 216 16.45 -3.16 11.77
C TYR A 216 15.39 -2.79 12.81
N ILE A 217 15.45 -1.58 13.38
CA ILE A 217 14.48 -1.09 14.37
C ILE A 217 13.11 -0.91 13.69
N ILE A 218 13.06 -0.28 12.53
CA ILE A 218 11.81 -0.07 11.78
C ILE A 218 11.16 -1.42 11.44
N ILE A 219 11.93 -2.40 10.97
CA ILE A 219 11.38 -3.73 10.68
C ILE A 219 10.84 -4.42 11.94
N LEU A 220 11.56 -4.34 13.07
CA LEU A 220 11.05 -4.86 14.36
C LEU A 220 9.78 -4.14 14.80
N ASP A 221 9.65 -2.84 14.55
CA ASP A 221 8.45 -2.06 14.84
C ASP A 221 7.26 -2.47 13.98
N VAL A 222 7.48 -2.71 12.68
CA VAL A 222 6.45 -3.23 11.78
C VAL A 222 5.99 -4.62 12.24
N MET A 223 6.93 -5.53 12.52
CA MET A 223 6.61 -6.87 13.02
C MET A 223 5.87 -6.82 14.37
N LEU A 224 6.22 -5.90 15.25
CA LEU A 224 5.52 -5.69 16.51
C LEU A 224 4.07 -5.23 16.29
N LYS A 225 3.83 -4.30 15.36
CA LYS A 225 2.47 -3.88 14.98
C LYS A 225 1.67 -5.06 14.42
N LEU A 226 2.27 -5.85 13.53
CA LEU A 226 1.65 -7.05 12.97
C LEU A 226 1.37 -8.09 14.05
N PHE A 227 2.25 -8.27 15.03
CA PHE A 227 2.00 -9.11 16.20
C PHE A 227 0.79 -8.61 17.03
N MET A 228 0.67 -7.30 17.25
CA MET A 228 -0.47 -6.74 17.96
C MET A 228 -1.79 -6.92 17.21
N LEU A 229 -1.75 -6.89 15.87
CA LEU A 229 -2.94 -6.99 15.01
C LEU A 229 -3.36 -8.43 14.70
N CYS A 230 -2.37 -9.31 14.47
CA CYS A 230 -2.58 -10.65 13.92
C CYS A 230 -2.13 -11.78 14.87
N GLY A 231 -1.59 -11.43 16.05
CA GLY A 231 -1.25 -12.38 17.10
C GLY A 231 0.04 -13.17 16.86
N ASP A 232 0.04 -14.42 17.32
CA ASP A 232 1.25 -15.22 17.57
C ASP A 232 2.08 -15.56 16.33
N LEU A 233 1.49 -15.58 15.12
CA LEU A 233 2.20 -15.86 13.87
C LEU A 233 3.44 -14.97 13.70
N TYR A 234 3.30 -13.69 14.02
CA TYR A 234 4.39 -12.72 13.86
C TYR A 234 5.40 -12.75 15.02
N SER A 235 5.06 -13.33 16.18
CA SER A 235 6.01 -13.50 17.27
C SER A 235 7.15 -14.45 16.85
N ASP A 236 6.82 -15.57 16.22
CA ASP A 236 7.83 -16.55 15.82
C ASP A 236 8.69 -16.03 14.65
N LEU A 237 8.07 -15.35 13.69
CA LEU A 237 8.79 -14.67 12.63
C LEU A 237 9.75 -13.59 13.20
N MET A 238 9.30 -12.81 14.20
CA MET A 238 10.11 -11.78 14.84
C MET A 238 11.29 -12.37 15.61
N LYS A 239 11.10 -13.52 16.30
CA LYS A 239 12.20 -14.28 16.94
C LYS A 239 13.20 -14.80 15.91
N ALA A 240 12.71 -15.37 14.80
CA ALA A 240 13.55 -15.85 13.71
C ALA A 240 14.36 -14.71 13.08
N TYR A 241 13.74 -13.56 12.85
CA TYR A 241 14.42 -12.37 12.35
C TYR A 241 15.47 -11.87 13.33
N TRP A 242 15.11 -11.71 14.61
CA TRP A 242 16.04 -11.31 15.66
C TRP A 242 17.26 -12.22 15.68
N ALA A 243 17.10 -13.54 15.56
CA ALA A 243 18.23 -14.47 15.51
C ALA A 243 19.22 -14.17 14.36
N LYS A 244 18.74 -13.66 13.22
CA LYS A 244 19.57 -13.31 12.05
C LYS A 244 20.23 -11.93 12.12
N ILE A 245 19.78 -11.03 13.00
CA ILE A 245 20.39 -9.70 13.13
C ILE A 245 21.86 -9.81 13.57
N PRO A 246 22.81 -9.07 12.96
CA PRO A 246 24.20 -9.07 13.36
C PRO A 246 24.42 -8.72 14.84
N ALA A 247 25.42 -9.34 15.48
CA ALA A 247 25.65 -9.20 16.92
C ALA A 247 25.90 -7.74 17.36
N LEU A 248 26.65 -6.98 16.55
CA LEU A 248 26.87 -5.55 16.77
C LEU A 248 25.55 -4.77 16.79
N MET A 249 24.66 -5.05 15.83
CA MET A 249 23.35 -4.39 15.74
C MET A 249 22.45 -4.78 16.90
N LYS A 250 22.38 -6.07 17.28
CA LYS A 250 21.64 -6.52 18.47
C LYS A 250 22.05 -5.76 19.73
N ARG A 251 23.36 -5.59 19.96
CA ARG A 251 23.88 -4.85 21.11
C ARG A 251 23.46 -3.38 21.11
N ARG A 252 23.42 -2.74 19.93
CA ARG A 252 22.93 -1.36 19.80
C ARG A 252 21.42 -1.27 20.03
N ILE A 253 20.63 -2.18 19.43
CA ILE A 253 19.18 -2.24 19.62
C ILE A 253 18.84 -2.44 21.11
N LYS A 254 19.56 -3.32 21.82
CA LYS A 254 19.35 -3.55 23.27
C LYS A 254 19.45 -2.30 24.14
N ARG A 255 20.12 -1.25 23.67
CA ARG A 255 20.27 0.04 24.38
C ARG A 255 19.15 1.03 24.06
N THR A 256 18.27 0.73 23.10
CA THR A 256 17.15 1.61 22.75
C THR A 256 15.97 1.39 23.70
N ARG A 257 15.11 2.42 23.81
CA ARG A 257 13.87 2.34 24.60
C ARG A 257 12.92 1.24 24.08
N HIS A 258 12.92 0.97 22.78
CA HIS A 258 12.03 0.00 22.13
C HIS A 258 12.34 -1.45 22.52
N PHE A 259 13.59 -1.77 22.85
CA PHE A 259 13.99 -3.15 23.16
C PHE A 259 13.22 -3.76 24.34
N LYS A 260 12.78 -2.94 25.31
CA LYS A 260 11.93 -3.43 26.41
C LYS A 260 10.65 -4.09 25.90
N VAL A 261 10.06 -3.55 24.83
CA VAL A 261 8.84 -4.09 24.21
C VAL A 261 9.17 -5.36 23.42
N TYR A 262 10.21 -5.32 22.58
CA TYR A 262 10.63 -6.49 21.79
C TYR A 262 10.95 -7.70 22.69
N ASN A 263 11.66 -7.46 23.80
CA ASN A 263 12.02 -8.50 24.75
C ASN A 263 10.79 -9.17 25.40
N ARG A 264 9.68 -8.44 25.56
CA ARG A 264 8.41 -9.03 26.04
C ARG A 264 7.80 -9.94 24.96
N VAL A 265 7.81 -9.53 23.70
CA VAL A 265 7.38 -10.39 22.57
C VAL A 265 8.26 -11.63 22.46
N PHE A 266 9.58 -11.50 22.59
CA PHE A 266 10.49 -12.65 22.55
C PHE A 266 10.26 -13.66 23.68
N LYS A 267 9.81 -13.17 24.85
CA LYS A 267 9.44 -14.00 26.00
C LYS A 267 7.99 -14.48 25.96
N HIS A 268 7.19 -14.01 25.01
CA HIS A 268 5.80 -14.42 24.88
C HIS A 268 5.73 -15.91 24.54
N LYS A 269 4.98 -16.64 25.35
CA LYS A 269 4.58 -18.03 25.12
C LYS A 269 3.14 -18.02 24.64
N GLN A 270 2.85 -18.78 23.58
CA GLN A 270 1.51 -18.98 23.00
C GLN A 270 0.45 -19.20 24.10
N ASN A 271 -0.76 -18.65 23.90
CA ASN A 271 -1.96 -18.83 24.74
C ASN A 271 -2.04 -18.03 26.07
N ARG A 272 -1.43 -16.85 26.19
CA ARG A 272 -1.62 -15.96 27.37
C ARG A 272 -2.13 -14.57 26.99
N LEU A 273 -3.45 -14.40 26.94
CA LEU A 273 -4.15 -13.13 26.70
C LEU A 273 -3.69 -11.98 27.64
N ARG A 274 -3.38 -12.28 28.91
CA ARG A 274 -2.87 -11.29 29.88
C ARG A 274 -1.56 -10.64 29.44
N ASN A 275 -0.72 -11.34 28.67
CA ASN A 275 0.58 -10.82 28.24
C ASN A 275 0.43 -9.76 27.12
N LEU A 276 -0.64 -9.79 26.33
CA LEU A 276 -0.82 -8.86 25.21
C LEU A 276 -1.16 -7.45 25.70
N GLN A 277 -2.03 -7.32 26.71
CA GLN A 277 -2.37 -6.04 27.33
C GLN A 277 -1.14 -5.36 27.95
N GLU A 278 -0.26 -6.13 28.60
CA GLU A 278 1.00 -5.62 29.15
C GLU A 278 2.00 -5.20 28.06
N ILE A 279 2.01 -5.88 26.90
CA ILE A 279 2.85 -5.49 25.75
C ILE A 279 2.34 -4.19 25.14
N ILE A 280 1.02 -4.06 24.94
CA ILE A 280 0.37 -2.85 24.44
C ILE A 280 0.62 -1.66 25.38
N GLY A 281 0.50 -1.86 26.69
CA GLY A 281 0.78 -0.81 27.68
C GLY A 281 2.19 -0.25 27.54
N VAL A 282 3.22 -1.10 27.48
CA VAL A 282 4.61 -0.63 27.33
C VAL A 282 4.89 -0.07 25.95
N TYR A 283 4.22 -0.56 24.91
CA TYR A 283 4.28 0.05 23.58
C TYR A 283 3.83 1.52 23.62
N HIS A 284 2.66 1.81 24.20
CA HIS A 284 2.17 3.19 24.33
C HIS A 284 3.17 4.11 25.06
N PHE A 285 3.77 3.65 26.16
CA PHE A 285 4.74 4.46 26.91
C PHE A 285 6.09 4.64 26.22
N SER A 286 6.49 3.71 25.34
CA SER A 286 7.77 3.77 24.62
C SER A 286 7.73 4.62 23.35
N TYR A 287 6.55 4.85 22.76
CA TYR A 287 6.41 5.52 21.46
C TYR A 287 5.65 6.85 21.47
N ILE A 288 4.90 7.20 22.53
CA ILE A 288 4.06 8.42 22.59
C ILE A 288 4.70 9.55 23.46
N LYS A 289 6.02 9.48 23.72
CA LYS A 289 6.79 10.58 24.33
C LYS A 289 7.87 11.09 23.38
#